data_AF-A0A6I0EMF2-F1
#
_entry.id   AF-A0A6I0EMF2-F1
#
_cell.length_a   1.000
_cell.length_b   1.000
_cell.length_c   1.000
_cell.angle_alpha   90.00
_cell.angle_beta   90.00
_cell.angle_gamma   90.00
#
_symmetry.space_group_name_H-M   'P 1'
#
loop_
_entity.id
_entity.type
_entity.pdbx_description
1 polymer ?
#
loop_
_entity_poly.entity_id
_entity_poly.type
_entity_poly.pdbx_seq_one_letter_code
_entity_poly.pdbx_strand_id
1 'polypeptide(L)'
;MLYQRSLDIERRLEAVLGMIRKGSYSTPRIAEELGVSIPTVSRDVTALRQRGHAIRAERGENGWRYVLVQGMNRRSSAPERGEGH
;
A
#
# COMPACT_ATOMS: atom_id res chain seq x y z
N MET A 1 17.55 2.64 -20.28
CA MET A 1 16.84 3.86 -19.87
C MET A 1 16.31 3.67 -18.45
N LEU A 2 16.68 4.54 -17.51
CA LEU A 2 16.34 4.40 -16.08
C LEU A 2 14.85 4.65 -15.80
N TYR A 3 14.20 5.48 -16.61
CA TYR A 3 12.84 5.96 -16.39
C TYR A 3 11.77 4.85 -16.47
N GLN A 4 11.92 3.92 -17.41
CA GLN A 4 10.94 2.85 -17.63
C GLN A 4 10.91 1.86 -16.47
N ARG A 5 12.07 1.65 -15.84
CA ARG A 5 12.24 0.76 -14.69
C ARG A 5 11.61 1.37 -13.43
N SER A 6 11.77 2.67 -13.25
CA SER A 6 11.11 3.40 -12.17
C SER A 6 9.60 3.34 -12.32
N LEU A 7 9.07 3.55 -13.53
CA LEU A 7 7.63 3.52 -13.78
C LEU A 7 7.02 2.13 -13.53
N ASP A 8 7.70 1.07 -13.92
CA ASP A 8 7.28 -0.31 -13.63
C ASP A 8 7.18 -0.58 -12.12
N ILE A 9 8.18 -0.11 -11.36
CA ILE A 9 8.18 -0.22 -9.90
C ILE A 9 7.00 0.55 -9.30
N GLU A 10 6.75 1.79 -9.73
CA GLU A 10 5.61 2.58 -9.25
C GLU A 10 4.28 1.86 -9.51
N ARG A 11 4.07 1.37 -10.74
CA ARG A 11 2.85 0.66 -11.11
C ARG A 11 2.65 -0.62 -10.29
N ARG A 12 3.73 -1.36 -10.01
CA ARG A 12 3.68 -2.55 -9.17
C ARG A 12 3.32 -2.18 -7.72
N LEU A 13 3.92 -1.12 -7.18
CA LEU A 13 3.62 -0.63 -5.83
C LEU A 13 2.15 -0.19 -5.70
N GLU A 14 1.61 0.51 -6.70
CA GLU A 14 0.20 0.88 -6.74
C GLU A 14 -0.72 -0.35 -6.80
N ALA A 15 -0.37 -1.37 -7.59
CA ALA A 15 -1.13 -2.62 -7.66
C ALA A 15 -1.13 -3.36 -6.31
N VAL A 16 0.03 -3.49 -5.66
CA VAL A 16 0.15 -4.05 -4.30
C VAL A 16 -0.72 -3.27 -3.32
N LEU A 17 -0.64 -1.94 -3.33
CA LEU A 17 -1.43 -1.09 -2.45
C LEU A 17 -2.94 -1.26 -2.70
N GLY A 18 -3.37 -1.35 -3.95
CA GLY A 18 -4.76 -1.59 -4.34
C GLY A 18 -5.29 -2.92 -3.80
N MET A 19 -4.50 -3.99 -3.84
CA MET A 19 -4.88 -5.29 -3.25
C MET A 19 -4.94 -5.24 -1.73
N ILE A 20 -3.98 -4.58 -1.08
CA ILE A 20 -4.00 -4.41 0.39
C ILE A 20 -5.23 -3.58 0.82
N ARG A 21 -5.61 -2.55 0.07
CA ARG A 21 -6.84 -1.76 0.33
C ARG A 21 -8.11 -2.59 0.30
N LYS A 22 -8.17 -3.63 -0.54
CA LYS A 22 -9.31 -4.54 -0.60
C LYS A 22 -9.39 -5.48 0.61
N GLY A 23 -8.30 -5.64 1.37
CA GLY A 23 -8.28 -6.36 2.66
C GLY A 23 -8.41 -7.89 2.58
N SER A 24 -8.39 -8.48 1.38
CA SER A 24 -8.62 -9.93 1.17
C SER A 24 -7.40 -10.72 0.69
N TYR A 25 -6.22 -10.09 0.59
CA TYR A 25 -5.05 -10.72 -0.01
C TYR A 25 -3.94 -10.97 1.02
N SER A 26 -3.54 -12.24 1.14
CA SER A 26 -2.34 -12.66 1.84
C SER A 26 -1.09 -12.44 0.97
N THR A 27 0.08 -12.31 1.59
CA THR A 27 1.38 -12.16 0.88
C THR A 27 1.58 -13.15 -0.28
N PRO A 28 1.35 -14.47 -0.13
CA PRO A 28 1.47 -15.40 -1.26
C PRO A 28 0.48 -15.10 -2.38
N ARG A 29 -0.76 -14.74 -2.06
CA ARG A 29 -1.79 -14.42 -3.05
C ARG A 29 -1.46 -13.17 -3.87
N ILE A 30 -0.87 -12.15 -3.22
CA ILE A 30 -0.38 -10.95 -3.91
C ILE A 30 0.77 -11.31 -4.86
N ALA A 31 1.65 -12.21 -4.43
CA ALA A 31 2.79 -12.67 -5.21
C ALA A 31 2.32 -13.41 -6.47
N GLU A 32 1.35 -14.32 -6.32
CA GLU A 32 0.72 -15.07 -7.41
C GLU A 32 -0.01 -14.14 -8.39
N GLU A 33 -0.85 -13.22 -7.91
CA GLU A 33 -1.61 -12.28 -8.76
C GLU A 33 -0.69 -11.35 -9.58
N LEU A 34 0.46 -10.97 -9.03
CA LEU A 34 1.44 -10.12 -9.72
C LEU A 34 2.48 -10.91 -10.53
N GLY A 35 2.49 -12.25 -10.43
CA GLY A 35 3.53 -13.08 -11.03
C GLY A 35 4.94 -12.79 -10.49
N VAL A 36 5.06 -12.37 -9.23
CA VAL A 36 6.34 -12.05 -8.58
C VAL A 36 6.61 -12.97 -7.39
N SER A 37 7.84 -13.00 -6.92
CA SER A 37 8.19 -13.77 -5.73
C SER A 37 7.70 -13.09 -4.44
N ILE A 38 7.36 -13.89 -3.42
CA ILE A 38 7.06 -13.43 -2.05
C ILE A 38 8.08 -12.39 -1.51
N PRO A 39 9.41 -12.57 -1.64
CA PRO A 39 10.37 -11.54 -1.22
C PRO A 39 10.24 -10.21 -1.97
N THR A 40 9.78 -10.21 -3.23
CA THR A 40 9.50 -8.98 -3.99
C THR A 40 8.31 -8.24 -3.38
N VAL A 41 7.23 -8.96 -3.06
CA VAL A 41 6.07 -8.37 -2.36
C VAL A 41 6.49 -7.80 -1.00
N SER A 42 7.33 -8.50 -0.24
CA SER A 42 7.85 -8.00 1.05
C SER A 42 8.64 -6.70 0.90
N ARG A 43 9.47 -6.60 -0.15
CA ARG A 43 10.19 -5.36 -0.49
C ARG A 43 9.25 -4.24 -0.90
N ASP A 44 8.24 -4.55 -1.71
CA ASP A 44 7.24 -3.58 -2.16
C ASP A 44 6.41 -3.03 -0.99
N VAL A 45 5.96 -3.90 -0.09
CA VAL A 45 5.27 -3.50 1.15
C VAL A 45 6.19 -2.64 2.04
N THR A 46 7.47 -2.98 2.13
CA THR A 46 8.45 -2.17 2.88
C THR A 46 8.61 -0.78 2.25
N ALA A 47 8.70 -0.70 0.93
CA ALA A 47 8.77 0.58 0.20
C ALA A 47 7.49 1.41 0.40
N LEU A 48 6.31 0.79 0.37
CA LEU A 48 5.03 1.45 0.67
C LEU A 48 5.00 2.00 2.11
N ARG A 49 5.53 1.25 3.08
CA ARG A 49 5.63 1.72 4.48
C ARG A 49 6.57 2.92 4.60
N GLN A 50 7.71 2.90 3.92
CA GLN A 50 8.64 4.02 3.86
C GLN A 50 8.02 5.27 3.20
N ARG A 51 7.09 5.10 2.28
CA ARG A 51 6.31 6.18 1.64
C ARG A 51 5.18 6.74 2.52
N GLY A 52 5.00 6.22 3.73
CA GLY A 52 3.99 6.70 4.69
C GLY A 52 2.69 5.91 4.68
N HIS A 53 2.59 4.79 3.95
CA HIS A 53 1.42 3.93 4.05
C HIS A 53 1.48 3.10 5.34
N ALA A 54 0.49 3.28 6.21
CA ALA A 54 0.36 2.54 7.46
C ALA A 54 -0.13 1.10 7.21
N ILE A 55 0.73 0.24 6.65
CA ILE A 55 0.46 -1.17 6.39
C ILE A 55 0.88 -2.00 7.60
N ARG A 56 -0.02 -2.85 8.10
CA ARG A 56 0.27 -3.85 9.14
C ARG A 56 -0.03 -5.25 8.64
N ALA A 57 0.75 -6.21 9.12
CA ALA A 57 0.42 -7.62 8.99
C ALA A 57 -0.49 -7.99 10.16
N GLU A 58 -1.68 -8.50 9.86
CA GLU A 58 -2.64 -9.00 10.83
C GLU A 58 -2.85 -10.49 10.58
N ARG A 59 -2.96 -11.26 11.67
CA ARG A 59 -3.34 -12.67 11.59
C ARG A 59 -4.87 -12.75 11.61
N GLY A 60 -5.46 -13.02 10.45
CA GLY A 60 -6.88 -13.34 10.32
C GLY A 60 -7.15 -14.84 10.49
N GLU A 61 -8.41 -15.23 10.35
CA GLU A 61 -8.85 -16.63 10.47
C GLU A 61 -8.20 -17.56 9.44
N ASN A 62 -7.93 -17.06 8.23
CA ASN A 62 -7.27 -17.82 7.16
C ASN A 62 -5.75 -17.57 7.08
N GLY A 63 -5.14 -17.05 8.15
CA GLY A 63 -3.70 -16.79 8.22
C GLY A 63 -3.31 -15.32 8.09
N TRP A 64 -2.06 -15.08 7.68
CA TRP A 64 -1.50 -13.73 7.61
C TRP A 64 -2.07 -12.94 6.43
N ARG A 65 -2.51 -11.71 6.69
CA ARG A 65 -2.94 -10.76 5.67
C ARG A 65 -2.37 -9.37 5.95
N TYR A 66 -2.14 -8.59 4.89
CA TYR A 66 -1.82 -7.18 5.07
C TYR A 66 -3.11 -6.36 5.12
N VAL A 67 -3.18 -5.47 6.10
CA VAL A 67 -4.26 -4.52 6.27
C VAL A 67 -3.68 -3.11 6.28
N LEU A 68 -4.38 -2.18 5.65
CA LEU A 68 -4.11 -0.77 5.84
C LEU A 68 -4.77 -0.33 7.12
N VAL A 69 -3.96 0.14 8.06
CA VAL A 69 -4.44 0.83 9.25
C VAL A 69 -4.94 2.18 8.77
N GLN A 70 -6.24 2.30 8.55
CA GLN A 70 -6.90 3.59 8.35
C GLN A 70 -6.86 4.37 9.67
N GLY A 71 -5.68 4.92 9.98
CA GLY A 71 -5.42 5.68 11.19
C GLY A 71 -4.93 7.10 10.94
N MET A 72 -4.52 7.47 9.72
CA MET A 72 -4.04 8.84 9.47
C MET A 72 -4.20 9.29 8.03
N ASN A 73 -5.42 9.21 7.49
CA ASN A 73 -5.80 10.11 6.39
C ASN A 73 -7.26 10.54 6.52
N ARG A 74 -7.56 11.26 7.59
CA ARG A 74 -8.65 12.24 7.57
C ARG A 74 -8.10 13.56 8.10
N ARG A 75 -8.21 14.58 7.25
CA ARG A 75 -8.06 16.03 7.51
C ARG A 75 -6.69 16.64 7.25
N SER A 76 -6.30 16.66 5.98
CA SER A 76 -5.76 17.88 5.39
C SER A 76 -6.83 18.48 4.46
N SER A 77 -8.00 18.76 5.02
CA SER A 77 -8.93 19.73 4.45
C SER A 77 -8.79 20.94 5.37
N ALA A 78 -7.86 21.82 5.02
CA ALA A 78 -7.80 23.15 5.62
C ALA A 78 -9.14 23.84 5.33
N PRO A 79 -9.86 24.40 6.32
CA PRO A 79 -10.83 25.42 5.99
C PRO A 79 -10.04 26.62 5.48
N GLU A 80 -10.33 27.02 4.24
CA GLU A 80 -9.92 28.30 3.69
C GLU A 80 -10.30 29.42 4.65
N ARG A 81 -9.41 30.40 4.72
CA ARG A 81 -9.56 31.63 5.48
C ARG A 81 -10.88 32.32 5.10
N GLY A 82 -11.69 32.62 6.11
CA GLY A 82 -12.77 33.61 6.03
C GLY A 82 -12.45 34.75 6.98
N GLU A 83 -11.98 35.86 6.43
CA GLU A 83 -11.82 37.14 7.10
C GLU A 83 -13.18 37.79 7.36
N GLY A 84 -13.28 38.61 8.41
CA GLY A 84 -14.20 39.77 8.44
C GLY A 84 -15.42 39.67 9.37
N HIS A 85 -15.32 40.27 10.56
CA HIS A 85 -16.05 41.51 10.90
C HIS A 85 -15.39 42.19 12.10
#